data_AF-A0A926UWE2-F1
#
_entry.id   AF-A0A926UWE2-F1
#
_cell.length_a   1.000
_cell.length_b   1.000
_cell.length_c   1.000
_cell.angle_alpha   90.00
_cell.angle_beta   90.00
_cell.angle_gamma   90.00
#
_symmetry.space_group_name_H-M   'P 1'
#
loop_
_entity.id
_entity.type
_entity.pdbx_description
1 polymer ?
#
loop_
_entity_poly.entity_id
_entity_poly.type
_entity_poly.pdbx_seq_one_letter_code
_entity_poly.pdbx_strand_id
1 'polypeptide(L)'
;MSSQQPLCPECLQFQKNTGIDIEPFLQKLTAIKQKYVKYNKTLSPQEVEYICLSLSGYRKEQIAFYFYKRRKIPNQEELNRWDDKSKKTKVKQLNSDMSPTIHKYVNELMGVDRFPSWVRVIEFLQNKGYDRNYPQNTHTIKIRRVQGWIEYEDDVDINESEISQELQQILQDKMNRRIKLRISLVN
;
A
#
# COMPACT_ATOMS: atom_id res chain seq x y z
N MET A 1 12.90 -2.72 -17.36
CA MET A 1 13.97 -3.34 -16.54
C MET A 1 13.87 -2.72 -15.15
N SER A 2 13.17 -3.38 -14.24
CA SER A 2 12.95 -2.88 -12.87
C SER A 2 14.13 -3.31 -12.01
N SER A 3 15.04 -2.38 -11.73
CA SER A 3 16.08 -2.55 -10.72
C SER A 3 15.42 -2.57 -9.34
N GLN A 4 14.97 -3.76 -8.91
CA GLN A 4 14.51 -3.98 -7.54
C GLN A 4 15.69 -3.75 -6.60
N GLN A 5 15.69 -2.59 -5.92
CA GLN A 5 16.58 -2.40 -4.78
C GLN A 5 16.20 -3.43 -3.71
N PRO A 6 17.17 -4.08 -3.05
CA PRO A 6 16.87 -5.01 -1.98
C PRO A 6 16.11 -4.29 -0.87
N LEU A 7 14.99 -4.89 -0.43
CA LEU A 7 14.20 -4.39 0.68
C LEU A 7 15.04 -4.32 1.96
N CYS A 8 14.82 -3.30 2.78
CA CYS A 8 15.49 -3.18 4.06
C CYS A 8 14.98 -4.24 5.06
N PRO A 9 15.74 -4.56 6.12
CA PRO A 9 15.36 -5.59 7.09
C PRO A 9 13.96 -5.39 7.70
N GLU A 10 13.58 -4.14 7.94
CA GLU A 10 12.30 -3.75 8.53
C GLU A 10 11.14 -4.09 7.57
N CYS A 11 11.35 -3.88 6.27
CA CYS A 11 10.35 -4.23 5.27
C CYS A 11 10.22 -5.75 5.15
N LEU A 12 11.32 -6.50 5.12
CA LEU A 12 11.27 -7.96 5.14
C LEU A 12 10.54 -8.50 6.38
N GLN A 13 10.80 -7.91 7.54
CA GLN A 13 10.14 -8.27 8.79
C GLN A 13 8.63 -7.97 8.74
N PHE A 14 8.25 -6.79 8.22
CA PHE A 14 6.84 -6.43 8.04
C PHE A 14 6.13 -7.44 7.13
N GLN A 15 6.68 -7.72 5.94
CA GLN A 15 6.08 -8.65 4.99
C GLN A 15 5.91 -10.05 5.58
N LYS A 16 6.90 -10.51 6.37
CA LYS A 16 6.84 -11.80 7.06
C LYS A 16 5.70 -11.85 8.10
N ASN A 17 5.45 -10.74 8.79
CA ASN A 17 4.47 -10.69 9.88
C ASN A 17 3.03 -10.49 9.38
N THR A 18 2.85 -9.77 8.28
CA THR A 18 1.51 -9.37 7.80
C THR A 18 1.07 -10.10 6.53
N GLY A 19 1.98 -10.76 5.82
CA GLY A 19 1.71 -11.34 4.50
C GLY A 19 1.57 -10.30 3.38
N ILE A 20 1.69 -9.00 3.69
CA ILE A 20 1.50 -7.92 2.73
C ILE A 20 2.77 -7.76 1.87
N ASP A 21 2.60 -7.64 0.56
CA ASP A 21 3.63 -7.16 -0.34
C ASP A 21 3.80 -5.65 -0.22
N ILE A 22 4.92 -5.22 0.36
CA ILE A 22 5.19 -3.81 0.61
C ILE A 22 5.77 -3.11 -0.63
N GLU A 23 6.33 -3.85 -1.59
CA GLU A 23 6.96 -3.26 -2.77
C GLU A 23 6.00 -2.40 -3.60
N PRO A 24 4.81 -2.90 -4.00
CA PRO A 24 3.87 -2.10 -4.78
C PRO A 24 3.42 -0.85 -4.01
N PHE A 25 3.36 -0.92 -2.68
CA PHE A 25 3.01 0.22 -1.84
C PHE A 25 4.10 1.29 -1.88
N LEU A 26 5.36 0.91 -1.69
CA LEU A 26 6.50 1.83 -1.76
C LEU A 26 6.67 2.44 -3.16
N GLN A 27 6.39 1.68 -4.21
CA GLN A 27 6.39 2.17 -5.60
C GLN A 27 5.32 3.26 -5.81
N LYS A 28 4.09 3.04 -5.35
CA LYS A 28 3.03 4.05 -5.44
C LYS A 28 3.34 5.30 -4.62
N LEU A 29 3.86 5.15 -3.41
CA LEU A 29 4.31 6.29 -2.60
C LEU A 29 5.45 7.07 -3.26
N THR A 30 6.38 6.37 -3.92
CA THR A 30 7.43 7.00 -4.72
C THR A 30 6.85 7.79 -5.88
N ALA A 31 5.90 7.22 -6.64
CA ALA A 31 5.22 7.93 -7.72
C ALA A 31 4.48 9.18 -7.23
N ILE A 32 3.88 9.15 -6.04
CA ILE A 32 3.26 10.32 -5.41
C ILE A 32 4.32 11.37 -5.04
N LYS A 33 5.42 10.97 -4.39
CA LYS A 33 6.52 11.87 -4.04
C LYS A 33 7.07 12.61 -5.27
N GLN A 34 7.16 11.93 -6.41
CA GLN A 34 7.62 12.52 -7.67
C GLN A 34 6.77 13.68 -8.17
N LYS A 35 5.48 13.71 -7.82
CA LYS A 35 4.57 14.83 -8.17
C LYS A 35 4.86 16.08 -7.35
N TYR A 36 5.32 15.91 -6.11
CA TYR A 36 5.51 17.02 -5.17
C TYR A 36 6.92 17.58 -5.12
N VAL A 37 7.94 16.74 -5.34
CA VAL A 37 9.32 17.11 -5.09
C VAL A 37 10.10 17.22 -6.40
N LYS A 38 10.69 18.40 -6.62
CA LYS A 38 11.49 18.70 -7.81
C LYS A 38 12.80 17.89 -7.86
N TYR A 39 13.40 17.65 -6.69
CA TYR A 39 14.65 16.91 -6.49
C TYR A 39 14.41 15.72 -5.54
N ASN A 40 15.28 14.71 -5.52
CA ASN A 40 15.13 13.52 -4.66
C ASN A 40 13.76 12.83 -4.83
N LYS A 41 13.48 12.47 -6.08
CA LYS A 41 12.24 11.86 -6.57
C LYS A 41 11.97 10.44 -6.06
N THR A 42 12.90 9.85 -5.34
CA THR A 42 12.76 8.52 -4.73
C THR A 42 12.56 8.64 -3.22
N LEU A 43 11.90 7.65 -2.63
CA LEU A 43 11.90 7.51 -1.17
C LEU A 43 13.34 7.25 -0.72
N SER A 44 13.80 8.02 0.26
CA SER A 44 15.07 7.81 0.92
C SER A 44 15.02 6.55 1.80
N PRO A 45 16.17 5.94 2.11
CA PRO A 45 16.21 4.78 3.00
C PRO A 45 15.53 5.03 4.36
N GLN A 46 15.67 6.24 4.92
CA GLN A 46 15.04 6.62 6.19
C GLN A 46 13.51 6.71 6.09
N GLU A 47 12.98 7.21 4.97
CA GLU A 47 11.54 7.24 4.73
C GLU A 47 10.98 5.82 4.63
N VAL A 48 11.68 4.92 3.92
CA VAL A 48 11.29 3.51 3.80
C VAL A 48 11.33 2.82 5.16
N GLU A 49 12.42 2.99 5.93
CA GLU A 49 12.56 2.47 7.30
C GLU A 49 11.42 2.98 8.19
N TYR A 50 11.10 4.27 8.14
CA TYR A 50 10.01 4.88 8.91
C TYR A 50 8.64 4.27 8.56
N ILE A 51 8.35 4.11 7.27
CA ILE A 51 7.10 3.51 6.79
C ILE A 51 6.98 2.08 7.30
N CYS A 52 8.01 1.25 7.09
CA CYS A 52 7.99 -0.17 7.47
C CYS A 52 7.88 -0.34 9.00
N LEU A 53 8.56 0.49 9.79
CA LEU A 53 8.41 0.49 11.25
C LEU A 53 7.00 0.92 11.70
N SER A 54 6.43 1.93 11.06
CA SER A 54 5.10 2.42 11.42
C SER A 54 4.01 1.41 11.09
N LEU A 55 4.12 0.75 9.93
CA LEU A 55 3.23 -0.35 9.53
C LEU A 55 3.41 -1.60 10.41
N SER A 56 4.60 -1.80 10.98
CA SER A 56 4.84 -2.88 11.96
C SER A 56 4.25 -2.59 13.35
N GLY A 57 3.58 -1.45 13.53
CA GLY A 57 2.92 -1.09 14.79
C GLY A 57 3.86 -0.52 15.86
N TYR A 58 5.10 -0.18 15.53
CA TYR A 58 6.00 0.47 16.48
C TYR A 58 5.50 1.87 16.86
N ARG A 59 5.60 2.20 18.14
CA ARG A 59 5.21 3.52 18.66
C ARG A 59 6.21 4.58 18.22
N LYS A 60 5.77 5.84 18.18
CA LYS A 60 6.62 6.99 17.78
C LYS A 60 7.90 7.08 18.61
N GLU A 61 7.83 6.77 19.90
CA GLU A 61 8.99 6.74 20.79
C GLU A 61 9.99 5.66 20.37
N GLN A 62 9.50 4.47 20.01
CA GLN A 62 10.35 3.36 19.55
C GLN A 62 11.04 3.72 18.24
N ILE A 63 10.30 4.31 17.30
CA ILE A 63 10.83 4.74 16.00
C ILE A 63 11.86 5.87 16.19
N ALA A 64 11.55 6.86 17.04
CA ALA A 64 12.49 7.94 17.34
C ALA A 64 13.78 7.42 18.00
N PHE A 65 13.65 6.45 18.91
CA PHE A 65 14.80 5.78 19.52
C PHE A 65 15.63 5.03 18.47
N TYR A 66 14.97 4.29 17.58
CA TYR A 66 15.60 3.54 16.49
C TYR A 66 16.52 4.44 15.65
N PHE A 67 16.02 5.60 15.19
CA PHE A 67 16.85 6.54 14.43
C PHE A 67 17.95 7.21 15.27
N TYR A 68 17.73 7.39 16.57
CA TYR A 68 18.72 8.00 17.46
C TYR A 68 19.88 7.05 17.84
N LYS A 69 19.59 5.78 18.12
CA LYS A 69 20.54 4.79 18.65
C LYS A 69 21.03 3.80 17.59
N ARG A 70 21.31 4.29 16.38
CA ARG A 70 21.91 3.50 15.30
C ARG A 70 21.08 2.28 14.90
N ARG A 71 19.78 2.47 14.67
CA ARG A 71 18.88 1.44 14.11
C ARG A 71 18.67 0.22 15.00
N LYS A 72 18.52 0.45 16.31
CA LYS A 72 18.15 -0.58 17.28
C LYS A 72 16.73 -0.35 17.78
N ILE A 73 15.87 -1.37 17.67
CA ILE A 73 14.55 -1.37 18.30
C ILE A 73 14.75 -1.51 19.82
N PRO A 74 14.28 -0.54 20.64
CA PRO A 74 14.47 -0.61 22.07
C PRO A 74 13.53 -1.62 22.70
N ASN A 75 14.01 -2.30 23.74
CA ASN A 75 13.12 -2.99 24.68
C ASN A 75 12.46 -2.00 25.67
N GLN A 76 11.54 -2.48 26.49
CA GLN A 76 10.80 -1.62 27.42
C GLN A 76 11.71 -0.96 28.47
N GLU A 77 12.74 -1.65 28.94
CA GLU A 77 13.69 -1.09 29.91
C GLU A 77 14.54 0.02 29.31
N GLU A 78 15.00 -0.15 28.07
CA GLU A 78 15.75 0.87 27.33
C GLU A 78 14.92 2.13 27.10
N LEU A 79 13.62 1.97 26.78
CA LEU A 79 12.69 3.10 26.68
C LEU A 79 12.48 3.80 28.02
N ASN A 80 12.42 3.06 29.13
CA ASN A 80 12.23 3.63 30.46
C ASN A 80 13.49 4.35 30.95
N ARG A 81 14.69 3.87 30.56
CA ARG A 81 15.98 4.51 30.85
C ARG A 81 16.31 5.66 29.91
N TRP A 82 15.54 5.86 28.84
CA TRP A 82 15.79 6.93 27.89
C TRP A 82 15.35 8.28 28.46
N ASP A 83 16.32 9.17 28.69
CA ASP A 83 16.11 10.53 29.17
C ASP A 83 14.92 11.24 28.48
N ASP A 84 13.97 11.72 29.28
CA ASP A 84 12.71 12.30 28.82
C ASP A 84 12.90 13.54 27.94
N LYS A 85 13.93 14.36 28.22
CA LYS A 85 14.23 15.55 27.42
C LYS A 85 14.70 15.16 26.02
N SER A 86 15.63 14.22 25.95
CA SER A 86 16.14 13.65 24.70
C SER A 86 15.04 12.94 23.91
N LYS A 87 14.22 12.13 24.60
CA LYS A 87 13.05 11.46 24.04
C LYS A 87 12.08 12.43 23.38
N LYS A 88 11.61 13.45 24.11
CA LYS A 88 10.71 14.47 23.58
C LYS A 88 11.31 15.20 22.37
N THR A 89 12.60 15.54 22.45
CA THR A 89 13.31 16.22 21.35
C THR A 89 13.35 15.34 20.09
N LYS A 90 13.69 14.06 20.23
CA LYS A 90 13.80 13.14 19.09
C LYS A 90 12.44 12.79 18.49
N VAL A 91 11.41 12.62 19.30
CA VAL A 91 10.03 12.47 18.81
C VAL A 91 9.57 13.73 18.06
N LYS A 92 9.92 14.93 18.55
CA LYS A 92 9.60 16.18 17.85
C LYS A 92 10.31 16.29 16.51
N GLN A 93 11.59 15.93 16.44
CA GLN A 93 12.34 15.86 15.17
C GLN A 93 11.68 14.89 14.20
N LEU A 94 11.34 13.67 14.63
CA LEU A 94 10.63 12.68 13.81
C LEU A 94 9.29 13.21 13.24
N ASN A 95 8.54 13.95 14.05
CA ASN A 95 7.28 14.59 13.65
C ASN A 95 7.48 15.82 12.76
N SER A 96 8.66 16.42 12.73
CA SER A 96 8.97 17.54 11.84
C SER A 96 9.51 17.04 10.50
N ASP A 97 10.40 16.06 10.54
CA ASP A 97 11.24 15.69 9.41
C ASP A 97 10.52 14.71 8.46
N MET A 98 9.76 13.75 9.01
CA MET A 98 9.21 12.65 8.20
C MET A 98 7.70 12.50 8.31
N SER A 99 7.13 12.56 9.53
CA SER A 99 5.73 12.18 9.74
C SER A 99 4.75 12.96 8.83
N PRO A 100 4.80 14.30 8.72
CA PRO A 100 3.84 15.05 7.91
C PRO A 100 3.98 14.74 6.42
N THR A 101 5.23 14.61 5.95
CA THR A 101 5.57 14.30 4.56
C THR A 101 5.06 12.92 4.15
N ILE A 102 5.32 11.90 4.97
CA ILE A 102 4.84 10.54 4.71
C ILE A 102 3.32 10.46 4.83
N HIS A 103 2.74 11.10 5.85
CA HIS A 103 1.29 11.15 6.01
C HIS A 103 0.61 11.78 4.79
N LYS A 104 1.21 12.83 4.21
CA LYS A 104 0.71 13.45 2.99
C LYS A 104 0.68 12.46 1.81
N TYR A 105 1.74 11.67 1.63
CA TYR A 105 1.77 10.69 0.54
C TYR A 105 0.76 9.56 0.74
N VAL A 106 0.61 9.07 1.98
CA VAL A 106 -0.38 8.04 2.33
C VAL A 106 -1.80 8.56 2.13
N ASN A 107 -2.07 9.81 2.53
CA ASN A 107 -3.36 10.46 2.35
C ASN A 107 -3.78 10.53 0.88
N GLU A 108 -2.86 10.96 0.00
CA GLU A 108 -3.14 10.97 -1.43
C GLU A 108 -3.38 9.56 -1.98
N LEU A 109 -2.57 8.58 -1.56
CA LEU A 109 -2.73 7.20 -2.01
C LEU A 109 -4.09 6.61 -1.61
N MET A 110 -4.56 6.93 -0.40
CA MET A 110 -5.83 6.45 0.14
C MET A 110 -7.02 7.34 -0.25
N GLY A 111 -6.79 8.52 -0.83
CA GLY A 111 -7.82 9.49 -1.18
C GLY A 111 -8.52 10.10 0.03
N VAL A 112 -7.79 10.41 1.11
CA VAL A 112 -8.33 10.95 2.37
C VAL A 112 -7.64 12.26 2.79
N ASP A 113 -8.39 13.17 3.40
CA ASP A 113 -7.85 14.48 3.82
C ASP A 113 -7.08 14.43 5.15
N ARG A 114 -7.50 13.55 6.06
CA ARG A 114 -6.90 13.38 7.39
C ARG A 114 -6.18 12.05 7.49
N PHE A 115 -4.96 12.08 8.05
CA PHE A 115 -4.16 10.87 8.22
C PHE A 115 -4.91 9.78 8.98
N PRO A 116 -5.15 8.60 8.36
CA PRO A 116 -5.75 7.47 9.04
C PRO A 116 -4.75 6.88 10.05
N SER A 117 -5.22 6.06 10.98
CA SER A 117 -4.29 5.29 11.82
C SER A 117 -3.48 4.32 10.96
N TRP A 118 -2.27 3.96 11.37
CA TRP A 118 -1.47 2.95 10.68
C TRP A 118 -2.20 1.60 10.56
N VAL A 119 -3.05 1.25 11.53
CA VAL A 119 -3.93 0.07 11.44
C VAL A 119 -4.87 0.15 10.24
N ARG A 120 -5.52 1.31 10.01
CA ARG A 120 -6.37 1.51 8.83
C ARG A 120 -5.58 1.53 7.53
N VAL A 121 -4.31 1.94 7.55
CA VAL A 121 -3.43 1.83 6.38
C VAL A 121 -3.20 0.35 6.06
N ILE A 122 -2.93 -0.50 7.06
CA ILE A 122 -2.76 -1.94 6.87
C ILE A 122 -4.02 -2.59 6.31
N GLU A 123 -5.20 -2.27 6.88
CA GLU A 123 -6.49 -2.75 6.38
C GLU A 123 -6.73 -2.34 4.92
N PHE A 124 -6.38 -1.10 4.55
CA PHE A 124 -6.44 -0.63 3.17
C PHE A 124 -5.55 -1.46 2.25
N LEU A 125 -4.33 -1.79 2.68
CA LEU A 125 -3.40 -2.61 1.88
C LEU A 125 -3.95 -4.02 1.66
N GLN A 126 -4.50 -4.63 2.70
CA GLN A 126 -5.14 -5.95 2.60
C GLN A 126 -6.31 -5.92 1.60
N ASN A 127 -7.19 -4.92 1.70
CA ASN A 127 -8.37 -4.79 0.84
C ASN A 127 -8.05 -4.41 -0.60
N LYS A 128 -6.88 -3.83 -0.88
CA LYS A 128 -6.46 -3.43 -2.23
C LYS A 128 -5.60 -4.48 -2.94
N GLY A 129 -5.58 -5.71 -2.43
CA GLY A 129 -4.87 -6.81 -3.08
C GLY A 129 -3.35 -6.71 -2.98
N TYR A 130 -2.83 -6.01 -1.97
CA TYR A 130 -1.39 -6.05 -1.65
C TYR A 130 -1.02 -7.33 -0.88
N ASP A 131 -1.91 -8.31 -0.74
CA ASP A 131 -1.56 -9.59 -0.11
C ASP A 131 -0.63 -10.38 -1.04
N ARG A 132 0.49 -10.90 -0.52
CA ARG A 132 1.41 -11.76 -1.30
C ARG A 132 0.74 -13.03 -1.83
N ASN A 133 -0.34 -13.45 -1.19
CA ASN A 133 -1.13 -14.62 -1.59
C ASN A 133 -2.29 -14.25 -2.53
N TYR A 134 -2.53 -12.96 -2.79
CA TYR A 134 -3.46 -12.55 -3.84
C TYR A 134 -2.75 -12.70 -5.20
N PRO A 135 -3.34 -13.40 -6.18
CA PRO A 135 -2.76 -13.44 -7.51
C PRO A 135 -2.72 -12.01 -8.05
N GLN A 136 -1.52 -11.48 -8.30
CA GLN A 136 -1.28 -10.10 -8.80
C GLN A 136 -1.87 -9.82 -10.20
N ASN A 137 -2.66 -10.74 -10.74
CA ASN A 137 -3.18 -10.73 -12.10
C ASN A 137 -4.72 -10.68 -12.14
N THR A 138 -5.39 -10.22 -11.09
CA THR A 138 -6.84 -10.00 -11.13
C THR A 138 -7.15 -8.70 -11.87
N HIS A 139 -7.76 -8.82 -13.05
CA HIS A 139 -8.31 -7.73 -13.83
C HIS A 139 -9.78 -7.54 -13.45
N THR A 140 -10.19 -6.31 -13.12
CA THR A 140 -11.60 -5.99 -12.96
C THR A 140 -12.20 -5.75 -14.35
N ILE A 141 -13.05 -6.67 -14.81
CA ILE A 141 -13.77 -6.51 -16.07
C ILE A 141 -15.10 -5.82 -15.79
N LYS A 142 -15.31 -4.65 -16.42
CA LYS A 142 -16.60 -3.97 -16.42
C LYS A 142 -17.52 -4.57 -17.46
N ILE A 143 -18.60 -5.18 -17.03
CA ILE A 143 -19.62 -5.74 -17.93
C ILE A 143 -20.81 -4.79 -17.95
N ARG A 144 -20.99 -4.10 -19.09
CA ARG A 144 -22.24 -3.36 -19.36
C ARG A 144 -23.27 -4.26 -20.01
N ARG A 145 -24.44 -4.37 -19.39
CA ARG A 145 -25.60 -5.07 -19.94
C ARG A 145 -26.65 -4.05 -20.36
N VAL A 146 -27.14 -4.19 -21.58
CA VAL A 146 -28.29 -3.41 -22.07
C VAL A 146 -29.45 -4.37 -22.31
N GLN A 147 -30.54 -4.21 -21.55
CA GLN A 147 -31.82 -4.88 -21.79
C GLN A 147 -32.90 -3.81 -22.02
N GLY A 148 -33.31 -3.60 -23.27
CA GLY A 148 -34.25 -2.54 -23.61
C GLY A 148 -33.69 -1.15 -23.27
N TRP A 149 -34.34 -0.43 -22.35
CA TRP A 149 -33.98 0.93 -21.89
C TRP A 149 -33.25 0.97 -20.54
N ILE A 150 -32.89 -0.18 -19.97
CA ILE A 150 -32.25 -0.25 -18.65
C ILE A 150 -30.80 -0.72 -18.82
N GLU A 151 -29.87 0.04 -18.23
CA GLU A 151 -28.43 -0.24 -18.18
C GLU A 151 -28.04 -0.75 -16.80
N TYR A 152 -27.25 -1.83 -16.76
CA TYR A 152 -26.65 -2.36 -15.54
C TYR A 152 -25.13 -2.47 -15.72
N GLU A 153 -24.38 -2.14 -14.67
CA GLU A 153 -22.92 -2.23 -14.60
C GLU A 153 -22.56 -3.21 -13.47
N ASP A 154 -21.96 -4.34 -13.84
CA ASP A 154 -21.40 -5.33 -12.90
C ASP A 154 -19.86 -5.24 -12.97
N ASP A 155 -19.22 -5.16 -11.80
CA ASP A 155 -17.76 -5.33 -11.67
C ASP A 155 -17.46 -6.81 -11.35
N VAL A 156 -16.63 -7.45 -12.16
CA VAL A 156 -16.19 -8.83 -11.96
C VAL A 156 -14.67 -8.88 -11.94
N ASP A 157 -14.09 -9.37 -10.86
CA ASP A 157 -12.65 -9.58 -10.73
C ASP A 157 -12.28 -10.94 -11.31
N ILE A 158 -11.43 -10.97 -12.34
CA ILE A 158 -11.05 -12.19 -13.07
C ILE A 158 -9.53 -12.30 -13.10
N ASN A 159 -8.99 -13.47 -12.78
CA ASN A 159 -7.57 -13.76 -12.86
C ASN A 159 -7.11 -13.92 -14.32
N GLU A 160 -5.99 -13.31 -14.71
CA GLU A 160 -5.46 -13.29 -16.09
C GLU A 160 -5.25 -14.69 -16.69
N SER A 161 -4.87 -15.67 -15.86
CA SER A 161 -4.73 -17.07 -16.30
C SER A 161 -6.07 -17.74 -16.64
N GLU A 162 -7.18 -17.20 -16.16
CA GLU A 162 -8.53 -17.75 -16.29
C GLU A 162 -9.42 -16.91 -17.23
N ILE A 163 -8.98 -15.69 -17.60
CA ILE A 163 -9.71 -14.77 -18.50
C ILE A 163 -10.23 -15.48 -19.75
N SER A 164 -9.40 -16.30 -20.41
CA SER A 164 -9.81 -16.93 -21.67
C SER A 164 -10.91 -17.99 -21.48
N GLN A 165 -10.88 -18.74 -20.38
CA GLN A 165 -11.87 -19.79 -20.10
C GLN A 165 -13.16 -19.21 -19.55
N GLU A 166 -13.08 -18.26 -18.61
CA GLU A 166 -14.28 -17.62 -18.04
C GLU A 166 -14.96 -16.70 -19.04
N LEU A 167 -14.23 -15.96 -19.89
CA LEU A 167 -14.86 -15.20 -20.98
C LEU A 167 -15.57 -16.12 -21.96
N GLN A 168 -14.97 -17.27 -22.31
CA GLN A 168 -15.64 -18.26 -23.15
C GLN A 168 -16.90 -18.80 -22.47
N GLN A 169 -16.84 -19.11 -21.17
CA GLN A 169 -17.98 -19.63 -20.43
C GLN A 169 -19.11 -18.60 -20.26
N ILE A 170 -18.78 -17.34 -20.00
CA ILE A 170 -19.74 -16.20 -19.97
C ILE A 170 -20.36 -15.98 -21.35
N LEU A 171 -19.58 -16.09 -22.44
CA LEU A 171 -20.09 -15.99 -23.80
C LEU A 171 -21.00 -17.17 -24.16
N GLN A 172 -20.67 -18.39 -23.71
CA GLN A 172 -21.44 -19.61 -23.96
C GLN A 172 -22.76 -19.63 -23.20
N ASP A 173 -22.76 -19.24 -21.93
CA ASP A 173 -23.97 -19.13 -21.11
C ASP A 173 -24.93 -18.05 -21.66
N LYS A 174 -24.37 -17.02 -22.33
CA LYS A 174 -25.14 -15.89 -22.90
C LYS A 174 -25.46 -16.00 -24.39
N MET A 175 -24.87 -16.92 -25.16
CA MET A 175 -25.36 -17.26 -26.51
C MET A 175 -26.82 -17.79 -26.47
N ASN A 176 -27.26 -18.31 -25.32
CA ASN A 176 -28.64 -18.73 -25.08
C ASN A 176 -29.61 -17.55 -24.80
N ARG A 177 -29.12 -16.31 -24.62
CA ARG A 177 -29.94 -15.12 -24.35
C ARG A 177 -29.45 -13.94 -25.19
N ARG A 178 -30.22 -13.47 -26.16
CA ARG A 178 -29.88 -12.34 -27.06
C ARG A 178 -29.51 -11.05 -26.29
N ILE A 179 -28.25 -10.90 -25.88
CA ILE A 179 -27.71 -9.75 -25.16
C ILE A 179 -26.46 -9.25 -25.91
N LYS A 180 -26.37 -7.95 -26.16
CA LYS A 180 -25.14 -7.32 -26.68
C LYS A 180 -24.20 -7.04 -25.51
N LEU A 181 -22.98 -7.56 -25.57
CA LEU A 181 -21.92 -7.30 -24.58
C LEU A 181 -20.88 -6.36 -25.18
N ARG A 182 -20.44 -5.38 -24.39
CA ARG A 182 -19.23 -4.60 -24.64
C ARG A 182 -18.29 -4.81 -23.47
N ILE A 183 -17.19 -5.50 -23.73
CA ILE A 183 -16.13 -5.75 -22.76
C ILE A 183 -15.11 -4.63 -22.90
N SER A 184 -14.68 -4.06 -21.78
CA SER A 184 -13.60 -3.07 -21.74
C SER A 184 -12.66 -3.47 -20.61
N LEU A 185 -11.41 -3.75 -20.97
CA LEU A 185 -10.34 -4.01 -20.02
C LEU A 185 -9.86 -2.67 -19.48
N VAL A 186 -9.84 -2.52 -18.17
CA VAL A 186 -9.31 -1.33 -17.49
C VAL A 186 -8.13 -1.78 -16.65
N ASN A 187 -6.95 -1.22 -16.95
CA ASN A 187 -5.70 -1.48 -16.23
C ASN A 187 -5.60 -0.64 -14.96
#